data_AF-A0A661G2K8-F1
#
_entry.id   AF-A0A661G2K8-F1
#
_cell.length_a   1.000
_cell.length_b   1.000
_cell.length_c   1.000
_cell.angle_alpha   90.00
_cell.angle_beta   90.00
_cell.angle_gamma   90.00
#
_symmetry.space_group_name_H-M   'P 1'
#
loop_
_entity.id
_entity.type
_entity.pdbx_description
1 polymer ?
#
loop_
_entity_poly.entity_id
_entity_poly.type
_entity_poly.pdbx_seq_one_letter_code
_entity_poly.pdbx_strand_id
1 'polypeptide(L)' 'MSQPFIIMCAPNGARKNKTDHPALPITDSELADCAES' A
#
# COMPACT_ATOMS: atom_id res chain seq x y z
N MET A 1 25.83 13.79 11.22
CA MET A 1 25.42 13.05 10.01
C MET A 1 24.12 12.35 10.32
N SER A 2 23.11 12.43 9.45
CA SER A 2 21.86 11.69 9.62
C SER A 2 22.06 10.24 9.18
N GLN A 3 21.52 9.29 9.94
CA GLN A 3 21.50 7.88 9.55
C GLN A 3 20.29 7.61 8.65
N PRO A 4 20.39 6.69 7.66
CA PRO A 4 19.23 6.26 6.89
C PRO A 4 18.16 5.66 7.80
N PHE A 5 16.91 6.03 7.58
CA PHE A 5 15.76 5.45 8.26
C PHE A 5 14.98 4.57 7.30
N ILE A 6 14.69 3.34 7.71
CA ILE A 6 13.91 2.40 6.90
C ILE A 6 12.43 2.65 7.19
N ILE A 7 11.66 2.95 6.15
CA ILE A 7 10.19 3.08 6.20
C ILE A 7 9.60 1.90 5.44
N MET A 8 8.61 1.25 6.04
CA MET A 8 7.82 0.20 5.39
C MET A 8 6.37 0.68 5.25
N CYS A 9 5.75 0.32 4.12
CA CYS A 9 4.34 0.58 3.85
C CYS A 9 3.59 -0.74 3.69
N ALA A 10 2.45 -0.87 4.36
CA ALA A 10 1.47 -1.93 4.11
C ALA A 10 0.28 -1.31 3.37
N PRO A 11 0.30 -1.28 2.03
CA PRO A 11 -0.68 -0.53 1.23
C PRO A 11 -2.09 -1.11 1.32
N ASN A 12 -2.21 -2.38 1.71
CA ASN A 12 -3.47 -3.01 2.06
C ASN A 12 -3.31 -3.97 3.25
N GLY A 13 -4.41 -4.66 3.58
CA GLY A 13 -4.42 -5.73 4.58
C GLY A 13 -5.65 -6.61 4.39
N ALA A 14 -5.85 -7.59 5.27
CA ALA A 14 -6.87 -8.63 5.07
C ALA A 14 -8.31 -8.26 5.46
N ARG A 15 -8.56 -7.05 5.99
CA ARG A 15 -9.84 -6.71 6.64
C ARG A 15 -10.68 -5.67 5.89
N LYS A 16 -10.04 -4.67 5.28
CA LYS A 16 -10.73 -3.61 4.55
C LYS A 16 -10.92 -4.00 3.10
N ASN A 17 -11.95 -3.49 2.47
CA ASN A 17 -12.25 -3.72 1.06
C ASN A 17 -12.67 -2.40 0.37
N LYS A 18 -13.03 -2.48 -0.91
CA LYS A 18 -13.38 -1.31 -1.73
C LYS A 18 -14.57 -0.50 -1.19
N THR A 19 -15.50 -1.12 -0.44
CA THR A 19 -16.61 -0.41 0.21
C THR A 19 -16.13 0.46 1.37
N ASP A 20 -15.03 0.09 2.02
CA ASP A 20 -14.41 0.91 3.08
C ASP A 20 -13.63 2.08 2.48
N HIS A 21 -12.94 1.85 1.35
CA HIS A 21 -12.25 2.90 0.61
C HIS A 21 -12.04 2.53 -0.86
N PRO A 22 -12.47 3.36 -1.83
CA PRO A 22 -12.38 3.03 -3.25
C PRO A 22 -10.94 2.89 -3.76
N ALA A 23 -9.99 3.65 -3.19
CA ALA A 23 -8.58 3.59 -3.58
C ALA A 23 -7.78 2.48 -2.89
N LEU A 24 -8.39 1.61 -2.08
CA LEU A 24 -7.66 0.51 -1.46
C LEU A 24 -7.19 -0.48 -2.54
N PRO A 25 -5.89 -0.77 -2.71
CA PRO A 25 -5.42 -1.70 -3.73
C PRO A 25 -5.74 -3.14 -3.32
N ILE A 26 -6.39 -3.90 -4.19
CA ILE A 26 -6.82 -5.28 -3.94
C ILE A 26 -6.29 -6.24 -5.00
N THR A 27 -6.32 -5.86 -6.29
CA THR A 27 -5.80 -6.72 -7.35
C THR A 27 -4.27 -6.69 -7.39
N ASP A 28 -3.68 -7.67 -8.06
CA ASP A 28 -2.24 -7.74 -8.32
C ASP A 28 -1.71 -6.48 -9.03
N SER A 29 -2.41 -6.03 -10.08
CA SER A 29 -2.05 -4.80 -10.80
C SER A 29 -2.12 -3.57 -9.91
N GLU A 30 -3.20 -3.40 -9.13
CA GLU A 30 -3.34 -2.26 -8.22
C GLU A 30 -2.26 -2.24 -7.13
N LEU A 31 -1.83 -3.41 -6.65
CA LEU A 31 -0.73 -3.50 -5.68
C LEU A 31 0.60 -3.10 -6.29
N ALA A 32 0.88 -3.55 -7.52
CA ALA A 32 2.11 -3.20 -8.22
C ALA A 32 2.18 -1.69 -8.46
N ASP A 33 1.11 -1.10 -8.98
CA ASP A 33 1.02 0.34 -9.24
C ASP A 33 1.19 1.15 -7.93
N CYS A 34 0.58 0.71 -6.82
CA CYS A 34 0.72 1.36 -5.52
C CYS A 34 2.13 1.26 -4.92
N ALA A 35 2.88 0.21 -5.25
CA ALA A 35 4.24 0.02 -4.75
C ALA A 35 5.29 0.82 -5.55
N GLU A 36 4.97 1.22 -6.77
CA GLU A 36 5.83 2.03 -7.63
C GLU A 36 5.87 3.51 -7.21
N SER A 37 4.72 4.06 -6.78
CA SER A 37 4.53 5.49 -6.47
C SER A 37 4.92 5.89 -5.04
#